data_AF-A0A838VW22-F1
#
_entry.id   AF-A0A838VW22-F1
#
_cell.length_a   1.000
_cell.length_b   1.000
_cell.length_c   1.000
_cell.angle_alpha   90.00
_cell.angle_beta   90.00
_cell.angle_gamma   90.00
#
_symmetry.space_group_name_H-M   'P 1'
#
loop_
_entity.id
_entity.type
_entity.pdbx_description
1 polymer ?
#
loop_
_entity_poly.entity_id
_entity_poly.type
_entity_poly.pdbx_seq_one_letter_code
_entity_poly.pdbx_strand_id
1 'polypeptide(L)'
;MVPQQPLHPRDWSWSFWPAVPLYPYGKRRTLRREIVKDTIWTFDQLQGILYTVVPIRMTIVKLSTGGLFVYAPVAPTPECVRLVKELVTLHGDVKYIILPTSSGLEHKVFVGPFARCFPQSQVFVAPNQWSFPLNLPLSWLGFPK
;
A
#
# COMPACT_ATOMS: atom_id res chain seq x y z
N MET A 1 2.70 3.14 25.80
CA MET A 1 2.67 4.38 25.00
C MET A 1 3.50 4.13 23.74
N VAL A 2 2.88 4.12 22.55
CA VAL A 2 3.65 4.03 21.30
C VAL A 2 4.34 5.39 21.10
N PRO A 3 5.68 5.45 20.96
CA PRO A 3 6.37 6.72 20.71
C PRO A 3 5.76 7.39 19.48
N GLN A 4 5.29 8.63 19.61
CA GLN A 4 4.85 9.40 18.46
C GLN A 4 6.10 9.77 17.65
N GLN A 5 6.24 9.20 16.46
CA GLN A 5 7.27 9.66 15.52
C GLN A 5 7.03 11.14 15.19
N PRO A 6 8.10 11.95 15.02
CA PRO A 6 7.96 13.32 14.61
C PRO A 6 7.16 13.41 13.29
N LEU A 7 6.17 14.30 13.25
CA LEU A 7 5.34 14.50 12.08
C LEU A 7 6.16 15.20 10.99
N HIS A 8 6.27 14.59 9.82
CA HIS A 8 6.88 15.20 8.64
C HIS A 8 5.80 15.40 7.55
N PRO A 9 5.06 16.53 7.52
CA PRO A 9 3.95 16.73 6.58
C PRO A 9 4.32 16.67 5.08
N ARG A 10 5.61 16.79 4.75
CA ARG A 10 6.13 16.59 3.39
C ARG A 10 6.08 15.12 2.96
N ASP A 11 6.21 14.20 3.92
CA ASP A 11 6.22 12.76 3.70
C ASP A 11 4.83 12.17 3.44
N TRP A 12 3.78 12.98 3.55
CA TRP A 12 2.41 12.60 3.21
C TRP A 12 2.08 12.81 1.73
N SER A 13 3.03 13.31 0.93
CA SER A 13 2.81 13.65 -0.47
C SER A 13 2.48 12.40 -1.32
N TRP A 14 1.41 12.51 -2.10
CA TRP A 14 1.00 11.55 -3.12
C TRP A 14 0.77 12.27 -4.45
N SER A 15 1.78 12.25 -5.33
CA SER A 15 1.77 12.98 -6.61
C SER A 15 0.77 12.40 -7.63
N PHE A 16 0.44 11.12 -7.52
CA PHE A 16 -0.52 10.44 -8.38
C PHE A 16 -1.99 10.64 -7.95
N TRP A 17 -2.26 11.60 -7.06
CA TRP A 17 -3.62 11.94 -6.64
C TRP A 17 -4.62 12.18 -7.80
N PRO A 18 -4.24 12.84 -8.92
CA PRO A 18 -5.18 13.07 -10.02
C PRO A 18 -5.81 11.80 -10.62
N ALA A 19 -5.17 10.63 -10.44
CA ALA A 19 -5.72 9.36 -10.95
C ALA A 19 -7.02 8.94 -10.25
N VAL A 20 -7.15 9.24 -8.94
CA VAL A 20 -8.36 8.98 -8.14
C VAL A 20 -8.51 10.13 -7.14
N PRO A 21 -9.14 11.25 -7.56
CA PRO A 21 -9.06 12.54 -6.86
C PRO A 21 -9.98 12.63 -5.63
N LEU A 22 -9.73 11.78 -4.64
CA LEU A 22 -10.52 11.68 -3.40
C LEU A 22 -9.84 12.41 -2.24
N TYR A 23 -10.63 12.79 -1.22
CA TYR A 23 -10.10 13.25 0.06
C TYR A 23 -9.16 12.19 0.65
N PRO A 24 -8.04 12.53 1.31
CA PRO A 24 -7.53 13.85 1.72
C PRO A 24 -6.61 14.51 0.68
N TYR A 25 -6.97 14.43 -0.61
CA TYR A 25 -6.19 15.00 -1.70
C TYR A 25 -4.81 14.31 -1.86
N GLY A 26 -3.80 15.05 -2.31
CA GLY A 26 -2.42 14.57 -2.41
C GLY A 26 -1.69 14.44 -1.07
N LYS A 27 -2.39 14.45 0.08
CA LYS A 27 -1.79 14.44 1.42
C LYS A 27 -2.33 13.30 2.26
N ARG A 28 -1.66 12.14 2.20
CA ARG A 28 -2.08 10.89 2.84
C ARG A 28 -1.12 10.51 3.96
N ARG A 29 -1.51 10.84 5.20
CA ARG A 29 -0.84 10.36 6.40
C ARG A 29 -1.12 8.86 6.59
N THR A 30 -0.10 8.13 6.99
CA THR A 30 -0.12 6.69 7.27
C THR A 30 -0.02 6.46 8.77
N LEU A 31 -1.00 5.75 9.33
CA LEU A 31 -0.99 5.33 10.72
C LEU A 31 -0.63 3.84 10.80
N ARG A 32 0.61 3.54 11.21
CA ARG A 32 1.04 2.17 11.52
C ARG A 32 0.61 1.79 12.93
N ARG A 33 -0.04 0.64 13.08
CA ARG A 33 -0.30 -0.02 14.37
C ARG A 33 0.16 -1.46 14.31
N GLU A 34 0.78 -1.93 15.37
CA GLU A 34 1.00 -3.36 15.59
C GLU A 34 -0.24 -3.94 16.27
N ILE A 35 -0.81 -4.99 15.68
CA ILE A 35 -2.02 -5.64 16.19
C ILE A 35 -1.75 -7.05 16.72
N VAL A 36 -0.68 -7.68 16.24
CA VAL A 36 -0.10 -8.90 16.82
C VAL A 36 1.39 -8.68 16.93
N LYS A 37 1.91 -8.77 18.16
CA LYS A 37 3.31 -8.50 18.47
C LYS A 37 4.25 -9.24 17.53
N ASP A 38 5.20 -8.49 16.96
CA ASP A 38 6.27 -8.93 16.07
C ASP A 38 5.76 -9.75 14.86
N THR A 39 4.48 -9.60 14.48
CA THR A 39 3.84 -10.50 13.50
C THR A 39 2.88 -9.80 12.54
N ILE A 40 1.99 -8.93 13.03
CA ILE A 40 0.96 -8.30 12.17
C ILE A 40 0.86 -6.82 12.46
N TRP A 41 0.95 -6.01 11.40
CA TRP A 41 0.83 -4.56 11.44
C TRP A 41 -0.21 -4.06 10.45
N THR A 42 -0.99 -3.07 10.84
CA THR A 42 -1.94 -2.36 9.97
C THR A 42 -1.41 -0.97 9.64
N PHE A 43 -1.62 -0.54 8.41
CA PHE A 43 -1.28 0.79 7.90
C PHE A 43 -2.58 1.42 7.38
N ASP A 44 -3.10 2.39 8.12
CA ASP A 44 -4.35 3.07 7.78
C ASP A 44 -4.05 4.43 7.13
N GLN A 45 -4.73 4.73 6.03
CA GLN A 45 -4.79 6.07 5.42
C GLN A 45 -6.25 6.50 5.29
N LEU A 46 -6.55 7.79 5.42
CA LEU A 46 -7.91 8.27 5.17
C LEU A 46 -8.22 8.27 3.68
N GLN A 47 -9.49 7.97 3.38
CA GLN A 47 -10.08 8.16 2.07
C GLN A 47 -11.51 8.67 2.24
N GLY A 48 -11.90 9.68 1.46
CA GLY A 48 -13.26 10.18 1.51
C GLY A 48 -13.84 10.56 0.17
N ILE A 49 -15.14 10.32 0.03
CA ILE A 49 -15.98 10.76 -1.08
C ILE A 49 -17.25 11.39 -0.50
N LEU A 50 -17.60 12.59 -0.98
CA LEU A 50 -18.72 13.38 -0.49
C LEU A 50 -18.68 13.53 1.05
N TYR A 51 -19.70 13.05 1.76
CA TYR A 51 -19.84 13.12 3.22
C TYR A 51 -19.30 11.89 3.96
N THR A 52 -18.70 10.92 3.24
CA THR A 52 -18.17 9.69 3.84
C THR A 52 -16.66 9.70 3.83
N VAL A 53 -16.05 9.66 5.02
CA VAL A 53 -14.59 9.55 5.20
C VAL A 53 -14.31 8.31 6.03
N VAL A 54 -13.56 7.37 5.46
CA VAL A 54 -13.24 6.08 6.06
C VAL A 54 -11.74 5.80 5.98
N PRO A 55 -11.16 5.04 6.92
CA PRO A 55 -9.82 4.53 6.75
C PRO A 55 -9.80 3.41 5.70
N ILE A 56 -8.86 3.50 4.76
CA ILE A 56 -8.42 2.37 3.94
C ILE A 56 -7.20 1.73 4.61
N ARG A 57 -7.18 0.40 4.63
CA ARG A 57 -6.19 -0.37 5.40
C ARG A 57 -5.36 -1.26 4.49
N MET A 58 -4.05 -1.14 4.65
CA MET A 58 -3.07 -2.15 4.26
C MET A 58 -2.67 -2.97 5.48
N THR A 59 -2.46 -4.27 5.32
CA THR A 59 -1.97 -5.15 6.40
C THR A 59 -0.65 -5.76 5.99
N ILE A 60 0.31 -5.79 6.91
CA ILE A 60 1.60 -6.45 6.74
C ILE A 60 1.69 -7.61 7.74
N VAL A 61 2.08 -8.78 7.26
CA VAL A 61 2.24 -10.01 8.05
C VAL A 61 3.66 -10.53 7.89
N LYS A 62 4.31 -10.87 9.01
CA LYS A 62 5.59 -11.58 9.01
C LYS A 62 5.37 -13.04 8.61
N LEU A 63 6.15 -13.52 7.65
CA LEU A 63 6.11 -14.91 7.20
C LEU A 63 6.97 -15.79 8.11
N SER A 64 6.52 -17.01 8.38
CA SER A 64 7.29 -18.00 9.16
C SER A 64 8.60 -18.40 8.48
N THR A 65 8.64 -18.38 7.15
CA THR A 65 9.83 -18.62 6.32
C THR A 65 10.75 -17.41 6.18
N GLY A 66 10.43 -16.29 6.85
CA GLY A 66 11.15 -15.02 6.75
C GLY A 66 10.59 -14.09 5.68
N GLY A 67 10.78 -12.78 5.89
CA GLY A 67 10.23 -11.72 5.05
C GLY A 67 8.80 -11.32 5.39
N LEU A 68 8.25 -10.45 4.57
CA LEU A 68 6.96 -9.80 4.79
C LEU A 68 5.98 -10.08 3.65
N PHE A 69 4.72 -10.25 4.02
CA PHE A 69 3.57 -10.29 3.13
C PHE A 69 2.75 -9.01 3.29
N VAL A 70 2.38 -8.37 2.18
CA VAL A 70 1.55 -7.16 2.14
C VAL A 70 0.19 -7.45 1.52
N TYR A 71 -0.87 -7.11 2.24
CA TYR A 71 -2.26 -7.25 1.82
C TYR A 71 -2.92 -5.88 1.64
N ALA A 72 -3.60 -5.68 0.50
CA ALA A 72 -4.35 -4.47 0.16
C ALA A 72 -3.53 -3.16 0.28
N PRO A 73 -2.48 -2.95 -0.55
CA PRO A 73 -1.64 -1.77 -0.45
C PRO A 73 -2.41 -0.44 -0.42
N VAL A 74 -1.90 0.50 0.38
CA VAL A 74 -2.34 1.91 0.42
C VAL A 74 -1.33 2.78 -0.33
N ALA A 75 -1.58 4.08 -0.45
CA ALA A 75 -0.70 4.98 -1.22
C ALA A 75 0.74 4.91 -0.67
N PRO A 76 1.75 4.65 -1.52
CA PRO A 76 3.15 4.57 -1.12
C PRO A 76 3.74 5.98 -0.94
N THR A 77 3.20 6.75 0.00
CA THR A 77 3.79 8.03 0.42
C THR A 77 5.18 7.78 1.03
N PRO A 78 6.09 8.76 1.03
CA PRO A 78 7.39 8.61 1.68
C PRO A 78 7.29 8.10 3.13
N GLU A 79 6.29 8.55 3.89
CA GLU A 79 6.01 8.06 5.26
C GLU A 79 5.65 6.58 5.27
N CYS A 80 4.71 6.16 4.40
CA CYS A 80 4.31 4.76 4.28
C CYS A 80 5.52 3.87 3.95
N VAL A 81 6.29 4.23 2.93
CA VAL A 81 7.44 3.45 2.46
C VAL A 81 8.51 3.36 3.55
N ARG A 82 8.81 4.44 4.27
CA ARG A 82 9.75 4.43 5.40
C ARG A 82 9.30 3.47 6.51
N LEU A 83 8.03 3.55 6.92
CA LEU A 83 7.47 2.68 7.95
C LEU A 83 7.50 1.19 7.56
N VAL A 84 7.35 0.87 6.27
CA VAL A 84 7.51 -0.50 5.76
C VAL A 84 8.98 -0.91 5.75
N LYS A 85 9.90 -0.01 5.36
CA LYS A 85 11.35 -0.28 5.38
C LYS A 85 11.88 -0.57 6.78
N GLU A 86 11.34 0.07 7.82
CA GLU A 86 11.64 -0.27 9.21
C GLU A 86 11.33 -1.75 9.53
N LEU A 87 10.18 -2.26 9.04
CA LEU A 87 9.83 -3.67 9.20
C LEU A 87 10.73 -4.58 8.35
N VAL A 88 11.10 -4.15 7.14
CA VAL A 88 12.02 -4.90 6.28
C VAL A 88 13.38 -5.08 6.94
N THR A 89 13.91 -4.04 7.59
CA THR A 89 15.18 -4.12 8.34
C THR A 89 15.14 -5.17 9.45
N LEU A 90 13.98 -5.38 10.09
CA LEU A 90 13.83 -6.28 11.22
C LEU A 90 13.42 -7.71 10.84
N HIS A 91 12.64 -7.87 9.76
CA HIS A 91 11.94 -9.11 9.45
C HIS A 91 12.23 -9.66 8.04
N GLY A 92 13.03 -8.94 7.24
CA GLY A 92 13.38 -9.30 5.87
C GLY A 92 12.48 -8.66 4.81
N ASP A 93 12.85 -8.83 3.54
CA ASP A 93 12.19 -8.19 2.41
C ASP A 93 10.71 -8.50 2.28
N VAL A 94 9.97 -7.58 1.65
CA VAL A 94 8.62 -7.86 1.14
C VAL A 94 8.71 -8.93 0.05
N LYS A 95 8.17 -10.12 0.32
CA LYS A 95 8.17 -11.26 -0.61
C LYS A 95 6.94 -11.25 -1.50
N TYR A 96 5.79 -10.91 -0.93
CA TYR A 96 4.50 -11.03 -1.60
C TYR A 96 3.64 -9.78 -1.38
N ILE A 97 2.98 -9.33 -2.44
CA ILE A 97 1.98 -8.26 -2.40
C ILE A 97 0.69 -8.81 -3.01
N ILE A 98 -0.41 -8.78 -2.27
CA ILE A 98 -1.74 -9.18 -2.77
C ILE A 98 -2.65 -7.96 -2.83
N LEU A 99 -3.26 -7.71 -4.00
CA LEU A 99 -4.46 -6.90 -4.09
C LEU A 99 -5.70 -7.82 -4.01
N PRO A 100 -6.52 -7.73 -2.96
CA PRO A 100 -7.63 -8.66 -2.74
C PRO A 100 -8.95 -8.24 -3.39
N THR A 101 -8.96 -7.18 -4.20
CA THR A 101 -10.19 -6.63 -4.79
C THR A 101 -10.10 -6.54 -6.31
N SER A 102 -11.21 -6.85 -6.96
CA SER A 102 -11.38 -6.75 -8.41
C SER A 102 -11.95 -5.40 -8.83
N SER A 103 -12.86 -4.82 -8.05
CA SER A 103 -13.59 -3.57 -8.35
C SER A 103 -13.18 -2.38 -7.49
N GLY A 104 -12.48 -2.61 -6.37
CA GLY A 104 -12.10 -1.56 -5.42
C GLY A 104 -11.00 -0.66 -5.97
N LEU A 105 -11.40 0.38 -6.70
CA LEU A 105 -10.50 1.35 -7.31
C LEU A 105 -9.61 2.04 -6.26
N GLU A 106 -10.17 2.26 -5.07
CA GLU A 106 -9.51 2.81 -3.89
C GLU A 106 -8.27 2.04 -3.46
N HIS A 107 -8.17 0.75 -3.75
CA HIS A 107 -6.96 -0.04 -3.52
C HIS A 107 -6.20 -0.32 -4.82
N LYS A 108 -6.89 -0.49 -5.95
CA LYS A 108 -6.25 -0.77 -7.25
C LYS A 108 -5.27 0.31 -7.68
N VAL A 109 -5.59 1.59 -7.44
CA VAL A 109 -4.71 2.70 -7.85
C VAL A 109 -3.33 2.65 -7.16
N PHE A 110 -3.23 1.99 -6.00
CA PHE A 110 -2.01 1.98 -5.20
C PHE A 110 -1.11 0.77 -5.44
N VAL A 111 -1.63 -0.39 -5.84
CA VAL A 111 -0.84 -1.63 -5.89
C VAL A 111 0.37 -1.53 -6.84
N GLY A 112 0.20 -0.99 -8.05
CA GLY A 112 1.30 -0.83 -9.01
C GLY A 112 2.40 0.10 -8.46
N PRO A 113 2.06 1.35 -8.10
CA PRO A 113 3.01 2.26 -7.46
C PRO A 113 3.69 1.71 -6.21
N PHE A 114 2.95 1.01 -5.34
CA PHE A 114 3.50 0.43 -4.12
C PHE A 114 4.49 -0.71 -4.47
N ALA A 115 4.14 -1.57 -5.41
CA ALA A 115 5.01 -2.66 -5.85
C ALA A 115 6.34 -2.16 -6.44
N ARG A 116 6.35 -1.01 -7.12
CA ARG A 116 7.60 -0.39 -7.60
C ARG A 116 8.56 0.04 -6.47
N CYS A 117 8.06 0.25 -5.26
CA CYS A 117 8.90 0.51 -4.09
C CYS A 117 9.59 -0.76 -3.55
N PHE A 118 9.09 -1.94 -3.92
CA PHE A 118 9.57 -3.25 -3.48
C PHE A 118 9.68 -4.20 -4.69
N PRO A 119 10.56 -3.91 -5.67
CA PRO A 119 10.55 -4.57 -6.98
C PRO A 119 10.91 -6.07 -6.96
N GLN A 120 11.44 -6.58 -5.85
CA GLN A 120 11.74 -8.01 -5.68
C GLN A 120 10.54 -8.83 -5.19
N SER A 121 9.42 -8.18 -4.90
CA SER A 121 8.21 -8.86 -4.43
C SER A 121 7.40 -9.42 -5.60
N GLN A 122 6.80 -10.60 -5.40
CA GLN A 122 5.82 -11.13 -6.33
C GLN A 122 4.45 -10.52 -6.05
N VAL A 123 3.82 -9.98 -7.09
CA VAL A 123 2.53 -9.29 -6.99
C VAL A 123 1.41 -10.19 -7.53
N PHE A 124 0.39 -10.42 -6.70
CA PHE A 124 -0.79 -11.19 -7.03
C PHE A 124 -2.00 -10.26 -7.14
N VAL A 125 -2.70 -10.38 -8.27
CA VAL A 125 -3.90 -9.60 -8.58
C VAL A 125 -4.92 -10.49 -9.30
N ALA A 126 -6.18 -10.11 -9.27
CA ALA A 126 -7.21 -10.82 -10.01
C ALA A 126 -6.92 -10.77 -11.54
N PRO A 127 -6.96 -11.92 -12.24
CA PRO A 127 -6.73 -11.97 -13.69
C PRO A 127 -7.85 -11.25 -14.44
N ASN A 128 -7.53 -10.68 -15.61
CA ASN A 128 -8.49 -10.03 -16.52
C ASN A 128 -9.24 -8.82 -15.93
N GLN A 129 -8.74 -8.21 -14.85
CA GLN A 129 -9.37 -7.05 -14.18
C GLN A 129 -8.56 -5.74 -14.33
N TRP A 130 -7.69 -5.65 -15.35
CA TRP A 130 -6.71 -4.54 -15.47
C TRP A 130 -6.74 -3.80 -16.79
N SER A 131 -7.25 -4.41 -17.86
CA SER A 131 -7.39 -3.78 -19.16
C SER A 131 -8.54 -4.40 -19.93
N PHE A 132 -9.22 -3.57 -20.73
CA PHE A 132 -10.33 -3.95 -21.61
C PHE A 132 -10.33 -3.00 -22.82
N PRO A 133 -10.66 -3.47 -24.04
CA PRO A 133 -11.05 -4.85 -24.40
C PRO A 133 -9.86 -5.82 -24.53
N LEU A 134 -8.63 -5.30 -24.56
CA LEU A 134 -7.42 -6.10 -24.71
C LEU A 134 -6.84 -6.45 -23.34
N ASN A 135 -6.33 -7.67 -23.18
CA ASN A 135 -5.61 -8.12 -21.98
C ASN A 135 -4.12 -7.73 -22.08
N LEU A 136 -3.81 -6.47 -21.76
CA LEU A 136 -2.46 -5.93 -21.81
C LEU A 136 -1.58 -6.51 -20.68
N PRO A 137 -0.27 -6.69 -20.92
CA PRO A 137 0.67 -7.11 -19.88
C PRO A 137 0.63 -6.17 -18.67
N LEU A 138 0.66 -6.71 -17.44
CA LEU A 138 0.66 -5.91 -16.21
C LEU A 138 1.83 -4.92 -16.13
N SER A 139 2.98 -5.28 -16.73
CA SER A 139 4.15 -4.40 -16.81
C SER A 139 3.90 -3.11 -17.60
N TRP A 140 2.92 -3.10 -18.52
CA TRP A 140 2.49 -1.90 -19.24
C TRP A 140 1.50 -1.07 -18.41
N LEU A 141 0.94 -1.66 -17.37
CA LEU A 141 -0.07 -1.07 -16.48
C LEU A 141 0.55 -0.63 -15.13
N GLY A 142 1.87 -0.48 -15.10
CA GLY A 142 2.61 0.07 -13.96
C GLY A 142 3.06 -0.95 -12.91
N PHE A 143 2.90 -2.25 -13.14
CA PHE A 143 3.50 -3.27 -12.27
C PHE A 143 4.99 -3.46 -12.59
N PRO A 144 5.84 -3.78 -11.58
CA PRO A 144 7.21 -4.19 -11.85
C PRO A 144 7.25 -5.50 -12.68
N LYS A 145 8.38 -5.71 -13.36
CA LYS A 145 8.64 -6.96 -14.11
C LYS A 145 8.96 -8.11 -13.16
#